data_AF-A0A834J3H0-F1
#
_entry.id   AF-A0A834J3H0-F1
#
_cell.length_a   1.000
_cell.length_b   1.000
_cell.length_c   1.000
_cell.angle_alpha   90.00
_cell.angle_beta   90.00
_cell.angle_gamma   90.00
#
_symmetry.space_group_name_H-M   'P 1'
#
loop_
_entity.id
_entity.type
_entity.pdbx_description
1 polymer ?
#
loop_
_entity_poly.entity_id
_entity_poly.type
_entity_poly.pdbx_seq_one_letter_code
_entity_poly.pdbx_strand_id
1 'polypeptide(L)'
;MKHLLFGFLVTVCVCDNLSSINLPVKHLPYFFTANPEIENQCKSDSKCLYKEYLFKKKYWGYEIDHQWGKQYSIPECPGDHKGWVKTKFDQKNTFYTQGDFGFIKQQVYRSFEIL
;
A
#
# COMPACT_ATOMS: atom_id res chain seq x y z
N MET A 1 53.72 18.61 -1.34
CA MET A 1 52.79 18.33 -0.22
C MET A 1 51.39 18.22 -0.82
N LYS A 2 50.85 16.99 -0.96
CA LYS A 2 49.49 16.77 -1.47
C LYS A 2 48.55 16.65 -0.26
N HIS A 3 47.71 17.65 -0.04
CA HIS A 3 46.69 17.60 0.99
C HIS A 3 45.56 16.68 0.51
N LEU A 4 45.44 15.49 1.10
CA LEU A 4 44.24 14.67 0.96
C LEU A 4 43.14 15.28 1.83
N LEU A 5 42.15 15.89 1.20
CA LEU A 5 40.89 16.26 1.84
C LEU A 5 40.00 15.02 1.92
N PHE A 6 39.89 14.44 3.11
CA PHE A 6 39.00 13.33 3.39
C PHE A 6 37.64 13.90 3.79
N GLY A 7 36.69 13.94 2.84
CA GLY A 7 35.31 14.37 3.09
C GLY A 7 34.58 13.31 3.90
N PHE A 8 34.18 13.66 5.12
CA PHE A 8 33.35 12.81 5.97
C PHE A 8 31.90 12.89 5.45
N LEU A 9 31.42 11.84 4.77
CA LEU A 9 30.00 11.68 4.47
C LEU A 9 29.27 11.39 5.78
N VAL A 10 28.58 12.40 6.31
CA VAL A 10 27.68 12.23 7.45
C VAL A 10 26.37 11.66 6.93
N THR A 11 26.17 10.36 7.10
CA THR A 11 24.88 9.71 6.85
C THR A 11 23.96 10.04 8.02
N VAL A 12 23.04 10.99 7.82
CA VAL A 12 22.01 11.30 8.81
C VAL A 12 21.00 10.15 8.82
N CYS A 13 21.02 9.33 9.87
CA CYS A 13 19.98 8.37 10.17
C CYS A 13 18.78 9.15 10.72
N VAL A 14 17.76 9.36 9.90
CA VAL A 14 16.45 9.82 10.39
C VAL A 14 15.73 8.58 10.87
N CYS A 15 15.62 8.42 12.19
CA CYS A 15 14.74 7.42 12.78
C CYS A 15 13.32 8.00 12.84
N ASP A 16 12.41 7.46 12.03
CA ASP A 16 11.01 7.83 12.12
C ASP A 16 10.47 7.42 13.49
N ASN A 17 9.78 8.35 14.16
CA ASN A 17 9.10 8.03 15.41
C ASN A 17 7.83 7.23 15.10
N LEU A 18 8.01 5.92 14.93
CA LEU A 18 6.92 5.00 14.59
C LEU A 18 5.87 4.91 15.69
N SER A 19 6.16 5.31 16.94
CA SER A 19 5.17 5.35 18.03
C SER A 19 4.00 6.32 17.77
N SER A 20 4.09 7.17 16.74
CA SER A 20 3.11 8.21 16.41
C SER A 20 2.10 7.85 15.30
N ILE A 21 2.09 6.62 14.79
CA ILE A 21 1.13 6.21 13.75
C ILE A 21 -0.31 6.34 14.26
N ASN A 22 -1.01 7.39 13.82
CA ASN A 22 -2.41 7.66 14.14
C ASN A 22 -3.33 7.12 13.05
N LEU A 23 -3.37 5.80 12.91
CA LEU A 23 -4.24 5.10 11.97
C LEU A 23 -5.16 4.13 12.71
N PRO A 24 -6.39 3.92 12.21
CA PRO A 24 -7.21 2.81 12.67
C PRO A 24 -6.43 1.49 12.56
N VAL A 25 -6.52 0.66 13.60
CA VAL A 25 -5.78 -0.62 13.67
C VAL A 25 -5.99 -1.49 12.43
N LYS A 26 -7.22 -1.49 11.88
CA LYS A 26 -7.57 -2.22 10.65
C LYS A 26 -6.82 -1.76 9.39
N HIS A 27 -6.26 -0.56 9.39
CA HIS A 27 -5.51 0.03 8.29
C HIS A 27 -4.01 -0.26 8.36
N LEU A 28 -3.48 -0.62 9.54
CA LEU A 28 -2.05 -0.87 9.73
C LEU A 28 -1.47 -1.89 8.74
N PRO A 29 -2.12 -3.04 8.45
CA PRO A 29 -1.59 -3.99 7.48
C PRO A 29 -1.45 -3.42 6.05
N TYR A 30 -2.41 -2.57 5.65
CA TYR A 30 -2.40 -1.88 4.36
C TYR A 30 -1.30 -0.81 4.31
N PHE A 31 -1.16 -0.05 5.39
CA PHE A 31 -0.13 0.97 5.55
C PHE A 31 1.27 0.37 5.46
N PHE A 32 1.56 -0.69 6.21
CA PHE A 32 2.88 -1.33 6.17
C PHE A 32 3.18 -1.96 4.81
N THR A 33 2.19 -2.61 4.17
CA THR A 33 2.36 -3.16 2.81
C THR A 33 2.68 -2.07 1.79
N ALA A 34 2.08 -0.88 1.92
CA ALA A 34 2.34 0.27 1.06
C ALA A 34 3.65 1.02 1.39
N ASN A 35 4.23 0.79 2.59
CA ASN A 35 5.45 1.47 3.05
C ASN A 35 6.50 0.45 3.55
N PRO A 36 7.16 -0.32 2.65
CA PRO A 36 8.07 -1.40 3.03
C PRO A 36 9.27 -0.94 3.86
N GLU A 37 9.74 0.30 3.66
CA GLU A 37 10.81 0.87 4.48
C GLU A 37 10.38 0.98 5.95
N ILE A 38 9.20 1.54 6.19
CA ILE A 38 8.61 1.67 7.52
C ILE A 38 8.31 0.30 8.14
N GLU A 39 7.82 -0.66 7.34
CA GLU A 39 7.63 -2.05 7.77
C GLU A 39 8.96 -2.65 8.27
N ASN A 40 10.04 -2.49 7.50
CA ASN A 40 11.36 -3.01 7.85
C ASN A 40 11.98 -2.33 9.09
N GLN A 41 11.78 -1.02 9.24
CA GLN A 41 12.17 -0.29 10.44
C GLN A 41 11.44 -0.83 11.68
N CYS A 42 10.10 -0.94 11.62
CA CYS A 42 9.30 -1.50 12.72
C CYS A 42 9.66 -2.96 13.04
N LYS A 43 9.98 -3.76 12.02
CA LYS A 43 10.42 -5.15 12.18
C LYS A 43 11.72 -5.23 12.98
N SER A 44 12.67 -4.34 12.68
CA SER A 44 14.00 -4.30 13.31
C SER A 44 13.98 -3.66 14.71
N ASP A 45 13.06 -2.72 14.94
CA ASP A 45 12.92 -2.05 16.23
C ASP A 45 12.27 -2.97 17.28
N SER A 46 12.97 -3.25 18.39
CA SER A 46 12.44 -4.04 19.50
C SER A 46 11.28 -3.36 20.22
N LYS A 47 11.14 -2.02 20.12
CA LYS A 47 10.10 -1.21 20.76
C LYS A 47 8.88 -0.95 19.88
N CYS A 48 8.87 -1.39 18.62
CA CYS A 48 7.73 -1.14 17.75
C CYS A 48 6.45 -1.80 18.29
N LEU A 49 5.40 -1.02 18.47
CA LEU A 49 4.12 -1.47 19.03
C LEU A 49 3.24 -2.23 18.01
N TYR A 50 3.61 -2.21 16.73
CA TYR A 50 2.76 -2.69 15.63
C TYR A 50 3.21 -4.02 15.03
N LYS A 51 4.09 -4.77 15.71
CA LYS A 51 4.67 -6.01 15.16
C LYS A 51 3.63 -7.05 14.75
N GLU A 52 2.50 -7.12 15.45
CA GLU A 52 1.42 -8.05 15.13
C GLU A 52 0.71 -7.76 13.79
N TYR A 53 0.89 -6.55 13.23
CA TYR A 53 0.26 -6.12 11.98
C TYR A 53 1.16 -6.28 10.75
N LEU A 54 2.47 -6.50 10.93
CA LEU A 54 3.45 -6.59 9.83
C LEU A 54 3.21 -7.83 8.94
N PHE A 55 2.82 -8.96 9.52
CA PHE A 55 2.74 -10.23 8.79
C PHE A 55 1.46 -10.42 7.97
N LYS A 56 0.55 -9.43 7.98
CA LYS A 56 -0.75 -9.52 7.31
C LYS A 56 -0.72 -8.75 5.98
N LYS A 57 -0.22 -9.38 4.90
CA LYS A 57 -0.23 -8.71 3.58
C LYS A 57 -1.64 -8.36 3.12
N LYS A 58 -1.91 -7.07 3.01
CA LYS A 58 -3.17 -6.45 2.60
C LYS A 58 -2.85 -5.25 1.72
N TYR A 59 -3.67 -5.00 0.70
CA TYR A 59 -3.38 -4.01 -0.34
C TYR A 59 -4.50 -3.01 -0.38
N TRP A 60 -4.22 -1.73 -0.62
CA TRP A 60 -5.30 -0.75 -0.79
C TRP A 60 -6.15 -1.11 -2.02
N GLY A 61 -5.53 -1.72 -3.02
CA GLY A 61 -6.15 -2.14 -4.28
C GLY A 61 -5.69 -1.30 -5.47
N TYR A 62 -4.89 -0.26 -5.26
CA TYR A 62 -4.27 0.51 -6.34
C TYR A 62 -2.90 -0.02 -6.75
N GLU A 63 -2.31 -0.93 -5.96
CA GLU A 63 -1.02 -1.53 -6.24
C GLU A 63 -1.06 -2.35 -7.54
N ILE A 64 0.04 -2.28 -8.31
CA ILE A 64 0.16 -2.95 -9.61
C ILE A 64 -0.01 -4.47 -9.44
N ASP A 65 0.75 -5.05 -8.52
CA ASP A 65 0.71 -6.46 -8.15
C ASP A 65 -0.08 -6.65 -6.85
N HIS A 66 -1.41 -6.68 -6.95
CA HIS A 66 -2.28 -7.08 -5.85
C HIS A 66 -3.11 -8.29 -6.24
N GLN A 67 -3.36 -9.16 -5.26
CA GLN A 67 -4.21 -10.33 -5.42
C GLN A 67 -5.66 -9.97 -5.12
N TRP A 68 -6.58 -10.32 -6.03
CA TRP A 68 -8.01 -10.14 -5.79
C TRP A 68 -8.41 -10.84 -4.49
N GLY A 69 -9.17 -10.15 -3.64
CA GLY A 69 -9.54 -10.67 -2.31
C GLY A 69 -8.69 -10.11 -1.17
N LYS A 70 -7.56 -9.46 -1.48
CA LYS A 70 -6.71 -8.81 -0.48
C LYS A 70 -6.77 -7.28 -0.52
N GLN A 71 -7.48 -6.70 -1.48
CA GLN A 71 -7.76 -5.26 -1.51
C GLN A 71 -8.59 -4.80 -0.30
N TYR A 72 -8.59 -3.49 -0.03
CA TYR A 72 -9.26 -2.89 1.11
C TYR A 72 -10.78 -3.13 1.10
N SER A 73 -11.37 -3.06 -0.08
CA SER A 73 -12.80 -3.18 -0.31
C SER A 73 -13.09 -4.25 -1.36
N ILE A 74 -14.05 -5.10 -1.06
CA ILE A 74 -14.69 -5.99 -2.03
C ILE A 74 -16.17 -5.69 -1.93
N PRO A 75 -16.77 -5.06 -2.94
CA PRO A 75 -18.16 -4.65 -2.85
C PRO A 75 -19.09 -5.88 -2.75
N GLU A 76 -20.09 -5.75 -1.90
CA GLU A 76 -21.27 -6.61 -1.94
C GLU A 76 -22.24 -6.03 -2.97
N CYS A 77 -22.57 -6.83 -3.98
CA CYS A 77 -23.47 -6.43 -5.06
C CYS A 77 -24.73 -7.31 -5.04
N PRO A 78 -25.69 -7.02 -4.14
CA PRO A 78 -26.96 -7.74 -4.09
C PRO A 78 -27.80 -7.48 -5.35
N GLY A 79 -28.81 -8.31 -5.60
CA GLY A 79 -29.67 -8.22 -6.80
C GLY A 79 -29.11 -8.95 -8.02
N ASP A 80 -29.72 -8.78 -9.20
CA ASP A 80 -29.22 -9.36 -10.45
C ASP A 80 -28.12 -8.46 -11.06
N HIS A 81 -27.18 -9.07 -11.77
CA HIS A 81 -26.14 -8.40 -12.55
C HIS A 81 -26.57 -8.15 -14.00
N LYS A 82 -27.61 -8.87 -14.47
CA LYS A 82 -28.15 -8.75 -15.82
C LYS A 82 -28.59 -7.30 -16.12
N GLY A 83 -28.25 -6.82 -17.30
CA GLY A 83 -28.54 -5.46 -17.78
C GLY A 83 -27.35 -4.51 -17.75
N TRP A 84 -26.32 -4.81 -16.94
CA TRP A 84 -25.10 -3.98 -16.85
C TRP A 84 -23.83 -4.76 -17.21
N VAL A 85 -23.74 -6.03 -16.81
CA VAL A 85 -22.55 -6.88 -17.02
C VAL A 85 -22.94 -8.36 -17.21
N LYS A 86 -21.98 -9.19 -17.66
CA LYS A 86 -22.20 -10.62 -17.96
C LYS A 86 -22.11 -11.54 -16.75
N THR A 87 -21.33 -11.17 -15.73
CA THR A 87 -21.14 -11.98 -14.52
C THR A 87 -21.19 -11.14 -13.26
N LYS A 88 -21.39 -11.79 -12.11
CA LYS A 88 -21.27 -11.15 -10.80
C LYS A 88 -19.86 -10.64 -10.50
N PHE A 89 -18.83 -11.32 -11.01
CA PHE A 89 -17.46 -10.84 -10.89
C PHE A 89 -17.25 -9.55 -11.67
N ASP A 90 -17.75 -9.49 -12.91
CA ASP A 90 -17.68 -8.28 -13.73
C ASP A 90 -18.36 -7.10 -13.04
N GLN A 91 -19.47 -7.32 -12.33
CA GLN A 91 -20.16 -6.25 -11.59
C GLN A 91 -19.26 -5.65 -10.51
N LYS A 92 -18.59 -6.51 -9.74
CA LYS A 92 -17.64 -6.09 -8.70
C LYS A 92 -16.42 -5.42 -9.32
N ASN A 93 -15.92 -5.94 -10.44
CA ASN A 93 -14.78 -5.38 -11.15
C ASN A 93 -15.10 -4.01 -11.76
N THR A 94 -16.31 -3.81 -12.30
CA THR A 94 -16.79 -2.52 -12.77
C THR A 94 -16.83 -1.50 -11.63
N PHE A 95 -17.40 -1.87 -10.48
CA PHE A 95 -17.35 -0.99 -9.31
C PHE A 95 -15.91 -0.67 -8.90
N TYR A 96 -15.06 -1.69 -8.78
CA TYR A 96 -13.66 -1.53 -8.41
C TYR A 96 -12.91 -0.56 -9.36
N THR A 97 -13.10 -0.71 -10.66
CA THR A 97 -12.39 0.08 -11.69
C THR A 97 -12.91 1.51 -11.85
N GLN A 98 -14.16 1.79 -11.47
CA GLN A 98 -14.81 3.09 -11.72
C GLN A 98 -15.05 3.91 -10.45
N GLY A 99 -15.38 3.26 -9.34
CA GLY A 99 -15.81 3.90 -8.09
C GLY A 99 -14.95 3.56 -6.88
N ASP A 100 -13.86 2.82 -7.07
CA ASP A 100 -12.96 2.39 -5.99
C ASP A 100 -11.48 2.57 -6.39
N PHE A 101 -10.56 2.01 -5.59
CA PHE A 101 -9.11 2.09 -5.79
C PHE A 101 -8.60 1.61 -7.16
N GLY A 102 -9.40 0.86 -7.93
CA GLY A 102 -9.06 0.48 -9.30
C GLY A 102 -9.01 1.66 -10.27
N PHE A 103 -9.75 2.74 -10.00
CA PHE A 103 -9.59 4.00 -10.74
C PHE A 103 -8.22 4.61 -10.48
N ILE A 104 -7.80 4.67 -9.20
CA ILE A 104 -6.48 5.19 -8.80
C ILE A 104 -5.36 4.35 -9.41
N LYS A 105 -5.50 3.02 -9.41
CA LYS A 105 -4.58 2.11 -10.10
C LYS A 105 -4.31 2.54 -11.55
N GLN A 106 -5.38 2.83 -12.29
CA GLN A 106 -5.28 3.24 -13.70
C GLN A 106 -4.56 4.58 -13.85
N GLN A 107 -4.81 5.55 -12.96
CA GLN A 107 -4.13 6.85 -13.02
C GLN A 107 -2.62 6.72 -12.71
N VAL A 108 -2.28 5.92 -11.71
CA VAL A 108 -0.89 5.62 -11.34
C VAL A 108 -0.18 4.92 -12.50
N TYR A 109 -0.78 3.88 -13.06
CA TYR A 109 -0.20 3.14 -14.19
C TYR A 109 -0.01 4.01 -15.43
N ARG A 110 -1.02 4.79 -15.81
CA ARG A 110 -0.92 5.72 -16.94
C ARG A 110 0.22 6.72 -16.76
N SER A 111 0.45 7.19 -15.54
CA SER A 111 1.55 8.13 -15.27
C SER A 111 2.93 7.49 -15.49
N PHE A 112 3.05 6.17 -15.36
CA PHE A 112 4.28 5.44 -15.68
C PHE A 112 4.48 5.17 -17.17
N GLU A 113 3.42 5.14 -17.98
CA GLU A 113 3.52 4.96 -19.43
C GLU A 113 3.87 6.26 -20.18
N ILE A 114 3.77 7.42 -19.51
CA ILE A 114 4.09 8.74 -20.09
C ILE A 114 5.56 9.13 -19.81
N LEU A 115 6.28 8.35 -19.00
CA LEU A 115 7.70 8.52 -18.66
C LEU A 115 8.57 7.50 -19.39
#